data_AF-A0A497IYC6-F1
#
_entry.id   AF-A0A497IYC6-F1
#
_cell.length_a   1.000
_cell.length_b   1.000
_cell.length_c   1.000
_cell.angle_alpha   90.00
_cell.angle_beta   90.00
_cell.angle_gamma   90.00
#
_symmetry.space_group_name_H-M   'P 1'
#
loop_
_entity.id
_entity.type
_entity.pdbx_description
1 polymer ?
#
loop_
_entity_poly.entity_id
_entity_poly.type
_entity_poly.pdbx_seq_one_letter_code
_entity_poly.pdbx_strand_id
1 'polypeptide(L)'
;MIWKKPPPKELVDKVFEVWEGFKTMTLDEWKDFFERMGLVEVKAVDFSEEIPDMEKAMMKELGMKGIIKMACTLLVRSDLRRAMIECWKIFKEYKDYIGYGYFVGRKKEWFTLHQLAAKKQIGSATYWQIRM
;
A
#
# COMPACT_ATOMS: atom_id res chain seq x y z
N MET A 1 -2.74 1.06 -2.45
CA MET A 1 -3.15 1.21 -3.87
C MET A 1 -4.31 0.27 -4.15
N ILE A 2 -5.33 0.72 -4.86
CA ILE A 2 -6.49 -0.09 -5.27
C ILE A 2 -6.75 0.11 -6.77
N TRP A 3 -7.53 -0.78 -7.37
CA TRP A 3 -8.19 -0.50 -8.64
C TRP A 3 -9.53 0.21 -8.41
N LYS A 4 -9.72 1.39 -9.01
CA LYS A 4 -11.01 2.12 -9.01
C LYS A 4 -12.08 1.37 -9.80
N LYS A 5 -11.65 0.67 -10.85
CA LYS A 5 -12.46 -0.15 -11.74
C LYS A 5 -11.59 -1.27 -12.32
N PRO A 6 -12.18 -2.36 -12.83
CA PRO A 6 -11.42 -3.45 -13.44
C PRO A 6 -10.43 -2.93 -14.50
N PRO A 7 -9.12 -3.14 -14.32
CA PRO A 7 -8.10 -2.68 -15.26
C PRO A 7 -8.02 -3.62 -16.48
N PRO A 8 -7.56 -3.11 -17.65
CA PRO A 8 -7.17 -3.97 -18.75
C PRO A 8 -5.97 -4.84 -18.35
N LYS A 9 -5.85 -6.03 -18.93
CA LYS A 9 -4.78 -6.99 -18.60
C LYS A 9 -3.37 -6.40 -18.76
N GLU A 10 -3.16 -5.64 -19.83
CA GLU A 10 -1.88 -4.97 -20.11
C GLU A 10 -1.44 -4.04 -18.97
N LEU A 11 -2.39 -3.36 -18.32
CA LEU A 11 -2.11 -2.53 -17.16
C LEU A 11 -1.72 -3.37 -15.94
N VAL A 12 -2.41 -4.49 -15.71
CA VAL A 12 -2.09 -5.41 -14.62
C VAL A 12 -0.67 -5.95 -14.76
N ASP A 13 -0.30 -6.39 -15.97
CA ASP A 13 1.02 -6.95 -16.25
C ASP A 13 2.12 -5.88 -16.09
N LYS A 14 1.90 -4.68 -16.63
CA LYS A 14 2.83 -3.54 -16.49
C LYS A 14 3.03 -3.11 -15.05
N VAL A 15 1.95 -3.07 -14.27
CA VAL A 15 2.00 -2.70 -12.84
C VAL A 15 2.66 -3.80 -12.02
N PHE A 16 2.41 -5.08 -12.34
CA PHE A 16 3.08 -6.20 -11.68
C PHE A 16 4.60 -6.15 -11.87
N GLU A 17 5.09 -5.82 -13.07
CA GLU A 17 6.52 -5.65 -13.34
C GLU A 17 7.10 -4.46 -12.55
N VAL A 18 6.45 -3.29 -12.63
CA VAL A 18 6.97 -2.05 -12.03
C VAL A 18 6.84 -2.02 -10.50
N TRP A 19 5.86 -2.73 -9.92
CA TRP A 19 5.67 -2.85 -8.48
C TRP A 19 6.30 -4.15 -7.92
N GLU A 20 7.32 -4.69 -8.59
CA GLU A 20 8.14 -5.81 -8.12
C GLU A 20 7.32 -7.04 -7.69
N GLY A 21 6.32 -7.39 -8.49
CA GLY A 21 5.45 -8.55 -8.27
C GLY A 21 4.23 -8.27 -7.38
N PHE A 22 4.00 -7.04 -6.96
CA PHE A 22 2.80 -6.70 -6.21
C PHE A 22 1.56 -6.66 -7.13
N LYS A 23 0.54 -7.45 -6.77
CA LYS A 23 -0.80 -7.38 -7.39
C LYS A 23 -1.75 -6.67 -6.44
N THR A 24 -2.47 -5.69 -6.95
CA THR A 24 -3.57 -5.06 -6.22
C THR A 24 -4.93 -5.52 -6.75
N MET A 25 -5.97 -5.16 -6.01
CA MET A 25 -7.37 -5.50 -6.23
C MET A 25 -8.25 -4.26 -6.05
N THR A 26 -9.52 -4.38 -6.41
CA THR A 26 -10.54 -3.33 -6.21
C THR A 26 -10.81 -3.11 -4.71
N LEU A 27 -11.50 -2.02 -4.38
CA LEU A 27 -11.85 -1.69 -2.99
C LEU A 27 -12.64 -2.83 -2.31
N ASP A 28 -13.63 -3.39 -3.00
CA ASP A 28 -14.48 -4.47 -2.48
C ASP A 28 -13.69 -5.77 -2.31
N GLU A 29 -12.84 -6.12 -3.27
CA GLU A 29 -11.99 -7.31 -3.16
C GLU A 29 -11.04 -7.22 -1.95
N TRP A 30 -10.48 -6.03 -1.69
CA TRP A 30 -9.67 -5.78 -0.51
C TRP A 30 -10.47 -5.94 0.78
N LYS A 31 -11.69 -5.41 0.82
CA LYS A 31 -12.58 -5.55 1.98
C LYS A 31 -12.86 -7.03 2.26
N ASP A 32 -13.25 -7.79 1.24
CA ASP A 32 -13.52 -9.22 1.34
C ASP A 32 -12.28 -10.00 1.80
N PHE A 33 -11.09 -9.62 1.29
CA PHE A 33 -9.84 -10.20 1.73
C PHE A 33 -9.61 -10.00 3.23
N PHE A 34 -9.80 -8.77 3.74
CA PHE A 34 -9.64 -8.48 5.17
C PHE A 34 -10.66 -9.20 6.06
N GLU A 35 -11.91 -9.32 5.61
CA GLU A 35 -12.94 -10.08 6.32
C GLU A 35 -12.58 -11.58 6.40
N ARG A 36 -12.10 -12.17 5.30
CA ARG A 36 -11.58 -13.56 5.30
C ARG A 36 -10.39 -13.76 6.23
N MET A 37 -9.56 -12.72 6.41
CA MET A 37 -8.43 -12.73 7.35
C MET A 37 -8.86 -12.59 8.81
N GLY A 38 -10.16 -12.46 9.10
CA GLY A 38 -10.71 -12.46 10.45
C GLY A 38 -10.89 -11.07 11.06
N LEU A 39 -10.76 -10.00 10.25
CA LEU A 39 -11.26 -8.68 10.63
C LEU A 39 -12.78 -8.67 10.55
N VAL A 40 -13.42 -7.94 11.46
CA VAL A 40 -14.86 -7.72 11.48
C VAL A 40 -15.15 -6.23 11.32
N GLU A 41 -16.33 -5.91 10.80
CA GLU A 41 -16.76 -4.52 10.56
C GLU A 41 -15.76 -3.74 9.70
N VAL A 42 -15.26 -4.38 8.64
CA VAL A 42 -14.32 -3.74 7.73
C VAL A 42 -15.03 -2.63 6.97
N LYS A 43 -14.59 -1.40 7.19
CA LYS A 43 -14.96 -0.23 6.41
C LYS A 43 -13.86 0.02 5.39
N ALA A 44 -14.24 0.12 4.13
CA ALA A 44 -13.37 0.51 3.04
C ALA A 44 -13.84 1.86 2.50
N VAL A 45 -12.92 2.81 2.35
CA VAL A 45 -13.22 4.16 1.86
C VAL A 45 -12.29 4.46 0.70
N ASP A 46 -12.87 4.86 -0.43
CA ASP A 46 -12.13 5.34 -1.58
C ASP A 46 -11.67 6.79 -1.33
N PHE A 47 -10.35 6.99 -1.38
CA PHE A 47 -9.66 8.27 -1.25
C PHE A 47 -8.89 8.64 -2.53
N SER A 48 -9.28 8.06 -3.67
CA SER A 48 -8.61 8.29 -4.95
C SER A 48 -8.65 9.75 -5.40
N GLU A 49 -9.70 10.49 -5.05
CA GLU A 49 -9.83 11.91 -5.39
C GLU A 49 -8.86 12.81 -4.61
N GLU A 50 -8.38 12.35 -3.45
CA GLU A 50 -7.42 13.07 -2.60
C GLU A 50 -5.97 12.88 -3.06
N ILE A 51 -5.68 11.96 -3.99
CA ILE A 51 -4.31 11.69 -4.47
C ILE A 51 -3.57 12.96 -4.93
N PRO A 52 -4.17 13.85 -5.75
CA PRO A 52 -3.50 15.08 -6.16
C PRO A 52 -3.22 16.03 -5.00
N ASP A 53 -4.08 16.06 -3.99
CA ASP A 53 -3.93 16.96 -2.85
C ASP A 53 -2.91 16.39 -1.84
N MET A 54 -2.83 15.07 -1.69
CA MET A 54 -1.73 14.39 -1.00
C MET A 54 -0.38 14.69 -1.66
N GLU A 55 -0.29 14.67 -2.98
CA GLU A 55 0.94 15.03 -3.71
C GLU A 55 1.37 16.47 -3.42
N LYS A 56 0.44 17.43 -3.49
CA LYS A 56 0.72 18.83 -3.15
C LYS A 56 1.15 18.99 -1.70
N ALA A 57 0.47 18.32 -0.77
CA ALA A 57 0.80 18.37 0.65
C ALA A 57 2.21 17.82 0.90
N MET A 58 2.55 16.67 0.30
CA MET A 58 3.88 16.08 0.36
C MET A 58 4.96 17.05 -0.16
N MET A 59 4.74 17.71 -1.29
CA MET A 59 5.68 18.71 -1.81
C MET A 59 5.85 19.90 -0.86
N LYS A 60 4.76 20.36 -0.25
CA LYS A 60 4.78 21.46 0.72
C LYS A 60 5.54 21.09 1.99
N GLU A 61 5.34 19.88 2.50
CA GLU A 61 6.00 19.36 3.71
C GLU A 61 7.50 19.08 3.48
N LEU A 62 7.86 18.51 2.33
CA LEU A 62 9.27 18.33 1.92
C LEU A 62 10.02 19.66 1.89
N GLY A 63 9.35 20.72 1.42
CA GLY A 63 9.92 22.04 1.24
C GLY A 63 11.08 22.06 0.22
N MET A 64 11.62 23.25 -0.05
CA MET A 64 12.67 23.42 -1.07
C MET A 64 13.92 22.58 -0.77
N LYS A 65 14.34 22.49 0.50
CA LYS A 65 15.51 21.68 0.90
C LYS A 65 15.29 20.19 0.68
N GLY A 66 14.11 19.67 1.00
CA GLY A 66 13.76 18.27 0.77
C GLY A 66 13.71 17.94 -0.73
N ILE A 67 13.11 18.82 -1.52
CA ILE A 67 13.03 18.67 -2.98
C ILE A 67 14.44 18.65 -3.61
N ILE A 68 15.32 19.58 -3.23
CA ILE A 68 16.71 19.61 -3.74
C ILE A 68 17.46 18.34 -3.34
N LYS A 69 17.35 17.90 -2.08
CA LYS A 69 18.00 16.67 -1.61
C LYS A 69 17.49 15.43 -2.36
N MET A 70 16.19 15.34 -2.60
CA MET A 70 15.58 14.27 -3.38
C MET A 70 16.09 14.30 -4.83
N ALA A 71 16.11 15.48 -5.46
CA ALA A 71 16.64 15.65 -6.82
C ALA A 71 18.10 15.22 -6.92
N CYS A 72 18.97 15.66 -5.99
CA CYS A 72 20.36 15.22 -5.94
C CYS A 72 20.49 13.69 -5.80
N THR A 73 19.65 13.08 -4.95
CA THR A 73 19.64 11.62 -4.77
C THR A 73 19.27 10.91 -6.08
N LEU A 74 18.26 11.41 -6.80
CA LEU A 74 17.83 10.86 -8.09
C LEU A 74 18.86 11.08 -9.22
N LEU A 75 19.69 12.13 -9.13
CA LEU A 75 20.78 12.34 -10.08
C LEU A 75 21.90 11.31 -9.90
N VAL A 76 22.20 10.93 -8.65
CA VAL A 76 23.23 9.94 -8.32
C VAL A 76 22.74 8.51 -8.56
N ARG A 77 21.44 8.26 -8.30
CA ARG A 77 20.82 6.92 -8.39
C ARG A 77 19.94 6.79 -9.62
N SER A 78 20.54 6.39 -10.73
CA SER A 78 19.86 6.22 -12.02
C SER A 78 18.78 5.12 -12.00
N ASP A 79 18.98 4.08 -11.18
CA ASP A 79 18.01 3.03 -10.86
C ASP A 79 16.74 3.61 -10.25
N LEU A 80 16.90 4.38 -9.17
CA LEU A 80 15.79 4.99 -8.44
C LEU A 80 15.08 6.03 -9.30
N ARG A 81 15.85 6.81 -10.08
CA ARG A 81 15.29 7.77 -11.04
C ARG A 81 14.40 7.09 -12.07
N ARG A 82 14.86 5.97 -12.64
CA ARG A 82 14.10 5.22 -13.63
C ARG A 82 12.81 4.68 -13.03
N ALA A 83 12.89 4.02 -11.87
CA ALA A 83 11.72 3.50 -11.17
C ALA A 83 10.71 4.61 -10.86
N MET A 84 11.18 5.78 -10.40
CA MET A 84 10.31 6.92 -10.11
C MET A 84 9.60 7.45 -11.35
N ILE A 85 10.30 7.58 -12.49
CA ILE A 85 9.72 8.02 -13.76
C ILE A 85 8.68 7.00 -14.26
N GLU A 86 8.98 5.71 -14.19
CA GLU A 86 8.06 4.64 -14.63
C GLU A 86 6.80 4.61 -13.75
N CYS A 87 6.94 4.71 -12.43
CA CYS A 87 5.83 4.88 -11.51
C CYS A 87 4.98 6.12 -11.87
N TRP A 88 5.60 7.29 -12.00
CA TRP A 88 4.88 8.53 -12.36
C TRP A 88 4.14 8.41 -13.69
N LYS A 89 4.76 7.77 -14.68
CA LYS A 89 4.14 7.52 -15.99
C LYS A 89 2.90 6.65 -15.84
N ILE A 90 2.96 5.57 -15.05
CA ILE A 90 1.81 4.71 -14.77
C ILE A 90 0.68 5.49 -14.07
N PHE A 91 1.00 6.25 -13.02
CA PHE A 91 0.01 7.04 -12.30
C PHE A 91 -0.66 8.08 -13.20
N LYS A 92 0.09 8.69 -14.13
CA LYS A 92 -0.44 9.68 -15.07
C LYS A 92 -1.28 9.06 -16.18
N GLU A 93 -0.78 7.99 -16.81
CA GLU A 93 -1.44 7.30 -17.94
C GLU A 93 -2.72 6.58 -17.50
N TYR A 94 -2.71 5.99 -16.30
CA TYR A 94 -3.79 5.13 -15.82
C TYR A 94 -4.49 5.68 -14.57
N LYS A 95 -4.49 7.01 -14.39
CA LYS A 95 -5.16 7.70 -13.28
C LYS A 95 -6.65 7.32 -13.12
N ASP A 96 -7.30 6.93 -14.21
CA ASP A 96 -8.71 6.56 -14.21
C ASP A 96 -8.96 5.14 -13.66
N TYR A 97 -7.90 4.33 -13.55
CA TYR A 97 -7.93 2.97 -13.03
C TYR A 97 -7.28 2.87 -11.65
N ILE A 98 -6.23 3.66 -11.40
CA ILE A 98 -5.45 3.58 -10.17
C ILE A 98 -6.07 4.47 -9.10
N GLY A 99 -6.25 3.89 -7.92
CA GLY A 99 -6.85 4.56 -6.78
C GLY A 99 -6.11 4.35 -5.47
N TYR A 100 -6.59 5.05 -4.45
CA TYR A 100 -6.10 4.93 -3.09
C TYR A 100 -7.29 4.63 -2.17
N GLY A 101 -7.21 3.53 -1.42
CA GLY A 101 -8.27 3.11 -0.50
C GLY A 101 -7.73 3.02 0.92
N TYR A 102 -8.55 3.42 1.88
CA TYR A 102 -8.27 3.25 3.30
C TYR A 102 -9.20 2.18 3.89
N PHE A 103 -8.63 1.29 4.70
CA PHE A 103 -9.35 0.15 5.28
C PHE A 103 -9.21 0.20 6.79
N VAL A 104 -10.35 0.14 7.49
CA VAL A 104 -10.41 0.07 8.95
C VAL A 104 -11.27 -1.12 9.33
N GLY A 105 -10.76 -2.01 10.16
CA GLY A 105 -11.53 -3.13 10.69
C GLY A 105 -11.18 -3.37 12.16
N ARG A 106 -12.08 -4.04 12.87
CA ARG A 106 -11.83 -4.50 14.24
C ARG A 106 -11.32 -5.93 14.21
N LYS A 107 -10.37 -6.25 15.08
CA LYS A 107 -9.94 -7.62 15.29
C LYS A 107 -10.98 -8.35 16.14
N LYS A 108 -11.41 -9.54 15.71
CA LYS A 108 -12.37 -10.36 16.47
C LYS A 108 -11.75 -10.79 17.80
N GLU A 109 -12.44 -10.57 18.93
CA GLU A 109 -11.93 -10.80 20.29
C GLU A 109 -11.40 -12.22 20.56
N TRP A 110 -11.90 -13.23 19.87
CA TRP A 110 -11.45 -14.62 20.04
C TRP A 110 -9.99 -14.84 19.58
N PHE A 111 -9.49 -14.02 18.64
CA PHE A 111 -8.07 -14.00 18.28
C PHE A 111 -7.19 -13.41 19.38
N THR A 112 -7.73 -12.49 20.19
CA THR A 112 -7.03 -11.89 21.33
C THR A 112 -6.87 -12.91 22.45
N LEU A 113 -7.90 -13.73 22.69
CA LEU A 113 -7.86 -14.81 23.69
C LEU A 113 -6.90 -15.93 23.31
N HIS A 114 -6.84 -16.37 22.04
CA HIS A 114 -5.86 -17.37 21.61
C HIS A 114 -4.42 -16.86 21.63
N GLN A 115 -4.17 -15.59 21.31
CA GLN A 115 -2.83 -15.00 21.44
C GLN A 115 -2.40 -14.78 22.90
N LEU A 116 -3.33 -14.42 23.78
CA LEU A 116 -3.08 -14.33 25.23
C LEU A 116 -2.87 -15.73 25.84
N ALA A 117 -3.63 -16.74 25.42
CA ALA A 117 -3.46 -18.13 25.84
C ALA A 117 -2.12 -18.70 25.35
N ALA A 118 -1.73 -18.42 24.10
CA ALA A 118 -0.42 -18.80 23.56
C ALA A 118 0.73 -18.10 24.30
N LYS A 119 0.60 -16.81 24.63
CA LYS A 119 1.60 -16.10 25.46
C LYS A 119 1.68 -16.64 26.90
N LYS A 120 0.57 -17.13 27.46
CA LYS A 120 0.53 -17.70 28.81
C LYS A 120 1.08 -19.14 28.87
N GLN A 121 0.98 -19.90 27.77
CA GLN A 121 1.65 -21.20 27.62
C GLN A 121 3.15 -21.08 27.34
N ILE A 122 3.59 -20.01 26.68
CA ILE A 122 5.02 -19.74 26.40
C ILE A 122 5.61 -18.90 27.54
N GLY A 123 5.31 -19.30 28.77
CA GLY A 123 5.95 -18.82 30.01
C GLY A 123 7.34 -19.42 30.24
N SER A 124 8.05 -19.85 29.19
CA SER A 124 9.48 -20.15 29.23
C SER A 124 10.05 -20.17 27.81
N ALA A 125 11.02 -19.29 27.56
CA ALA A 125 11.98 -19.26 26.45
C ALA A 125 11.54 -18.72 25.06
N THR A 126 11.96 -17.46 24.83
CA THR A 126 12.86 -17.00 23.75
C THR A 126 12.45 -17.14 22.26
N TYR A 127 12.22 -15.96 21.65
CA TYR A 127 12.44 -15.53 20.25
C TYR A 127 11.85 -16.34 19.08
N TRP A 128 10.92 -15.71 18.35
CA TRP A 128 10.71 -15.98 16.92
C TRP A 128 10.93 -14.70 16.11
N GLN A 129 12.09 -14.67 15.45
CA GLN A 129 12.48 -13.74 14.42
C GLN A 129 11.70 -14.13 13.14
N ILE A 130 10.67 -13.36 12.80
CA ILE A 130 10.01 -13.50 11.49
C ILE A 130 10.92 -12.79 10.48
N ARG A 131 11.70 -13.56 9.73
CA ARG A 131 12.30 -13.10 8.47
C ARG A 131 11.18 -13.02 7.43
N MET A 132 11.02 -11.84 6.84
CA MET A 132 10.44 -11.69 5.51
C MET A 132 11.50 -12.03 4.47
#